data_AF-A0A948C506-F1
#
_entry.id   AF-A0A948C506-F1
#
_cell.length_a   1.000
_cell.length_b   1.000
_cell.length_c   1.000
_cell.angle_alpha   90.00
_cell.angle_beta   90.00
_cell.angle_gamma   90.00
#
_symmetry.space_group_name_H-M   'P 1'
#
loop_
_entity.id
_entity.type
_entity.pdbx_description
1 polymer ?
#
loop_
_entity_poly.entity_id
_entity_poly.type
_entity_poly.pdbx_seq_one_letter_code
_entity_poly.pdbx_strand_id
1 'polypeptide(L)'
;MKKIIIIIALLLAVLVLVGCGKQEELLTIGETTQSYTQSYIIDGNKNASQQLYGTVMIEDIQNIMTSIGGTLSFLNCQEGKKVTADTLIAKITPNEENATIQNLRLQQELLETQLKNLKETYNMTEENFEIQKESLRAQTEHTQDIYDQNSPDLENLKNSIKNFKAQQETNINDALKKVREN
;
A
#
# COMPACT_ATOMS: atom_id res chain seq x y z
N MET A 1 6.19 -8.71 -35.29
CA MET A 1 5.69 -9.89 -34.55
C MET A 1 5.44 -9.60 -33.06
N LYS A 2 6.41 -9.08 -32.28
CA LYS A 2 6.21 -8.75 -30.85
C LYS A 2 5.03 -7.80 -30.55
N LYS A 3 4.79 -6.80 -31.39
CA LYS A 3 3.66 -5.86 -31.23
C LYS A 3 2.28 -6.52 -31.42
N ILE A 4 2.18 -7.53 -32.29
CA ILE A 4 0.93 -8.27 -32.53
C ILE A 4 0.62 -9.18 -31.34
N ILE A 5 1.65 -9.80 -30.75
CA ILE A 5 1.50 -10.65 -29.55
C ILE A 5 1.00 -9.82 -28.35
N ILE A 6 1.50 -8.59 -28.17
CA ILE A 6 1.05 -7.71 -27.08
C ILE A 6 -0.41 -7.28 -27.28
N ILE A 7 -0.82 -6.98 -28.53
CA ILE A 7 -2.22 -6.60 -28.81
C ILE A 7 -3.17 -7.77 -28.58
N ILE A 8 -2.79 -8.99 -28.96
CA ILE A 8 -3.60 -10.20 -28.72
C ILE A 8 -3.70 -10.51 -27.23
N ALA A 9 -2.62 -10.38 -26.47
CA ALA A 9 -2.62 -10.58 -25.02
C ALA A 9 -3.51 -9.56 -24.30
N LEU A 10 -3.48 -8.30 -24.74
CA LEU A 10 -4.35 -7.24 -24.20
C LEU A 10 -5.83 -7.52 -24.52
N LEU A 11 -6.13 -7.99 -25.74
CA LEU A 11 -7.49 -8.34 -26.16
C LEU A 11 -8.04 -9.53 -25.36
N LEU A 12 -7.19 -10.53 -25.07
CA LEU A 12 -7.56 -11.68 -24.26
C LEU A 12 -7.84 -11.29 -22.80
N ALA A 13 -7.06 -10.38 -22.23
CA ALA A 13 -7.24 -9.89 -20.87
C ALA A 13 -8.57 -9.13 -20.70
N VAL A 14 -8.99 -8.36 -21.71
CA VAL A 14 -10.28 -7.65 -21.70
C VAL A 14 -11.46 -8.63 -21.80
N LEU A 15 -11.33 -9.71 -22.56
CA LEU A 15 -12.36 -10.75 -22.68
C LEU A 15 -12.61 -11.51 -21.36
N VAL A 16 -11.60 -11.70 -20.52
CA VAL A 16 -11.74 -12.36 -19.21
C VAL A 16 -12.51 -11.50 -18.20
N LEU A 17 -12.40 -10.16 -18.29
CA LEU A 17 -13.10 -9.24 -17.39
C LEU A 17 -14.61 -9.12 -17.67
N VAL A 18 -15.06 -9.41 -18.90
CA VAL A 18 -16.49 -9.35 -19.28
C VAL A 18 -17.22 -10.68 -18.97
N GLY A 19 -16.49 -11.75 -18.65
CA GLY A 19 -17.05 -13.09 -18.44
C GLY A 19 -17.65 -13.37 -17.07
N CYS A 20 -17.48 -12.49 -16.08
CA CYS A 20 -17.89 -12.73 -14.69
C CYS A 20 -18.99 -11.76 -14.27
N GLY A 21 -20.16 -11.88 -14.91
CA GLY A 21 -21.32 -11.02 -14.66
C GLY A 21 -22.66 -11.74 -14.68
N LYS A 22 -22.68 -13.08 -14.59
CA LYS A 22 -23.90 -13.79 -14.21
C LYS A 22 -23.94 -13.82 -12.69
N GLN A 23 -24.47 -12.73 -12.14
CA GLN A 23 -25.09 -12.76 -10.84
C GLN A 23 -26.25 -13.74 -10.98
N GLU A 24 -26.07 -14.96 -10.45
CA GLU A 24 -27.21 -15.82 -10.18
C GLU A 24 -28.15 -15.00 -9.30
N GLU A 25 -29.29 -14.59 -9.88
CA GLU A 25 -30.42 -14.17 -9.09
C GLU A 25 -30.68 -15.34 -8.13
N LEU A 26 -30.32 -15.11 -6.86
CA LEU A 26 -30.89 -15.85 -5.75
C LEU A 26 -32.38 -15.91 -6.05
N LEU A 27 -32.88 -17.11 -6.34
CA LEU A 27 -34.30 -17.42 -6.31
C LEU A 27 -34.74 -17.17 -4.87
N THR A 28 -35.09 -15.92 -4.59
CA THR A 28 -35.93 -15.57 -3.45
C THR A 28 -37.24 -16.25 -3.75
N ILE A 29 -37.41 -17.46 -3.22
CA ILE A 29 -38.73 -18.04 -2.94
C ILE A 29 -39.29 -17.23 -1.77
N GLY A 30 -39.51 -15.94 -2.01
CA GLY A 30 -40.36 -15.09 -1.22
C GLY A 30 -41.55 -14.83 -2.11
N GLU A 31 -42.69 -15.38 -1.76
CA GLU A 31 -43.95 -14.94 -2.33
C GLU A 31 -43.93 -13.40 -2.25
N THR A 32 -43.88 -12.73 -3.40
CA THR A 32 -44.09 -11.29 -3.44
C THR A 32 -45.54 -11.09 -3.09
N THR A 33 -45.83 -10.94 -1.80
CA THR A 33 -47.15 -10.51 -1.35
C THR A 33 -47.32 -9.10 -1.91
N GLN A 34 -48.01 -8.99 -3.04
CA GLN A 34 -48.38 -7.71 -3.62
C GLN A 34 -49.25 -7.00 -2.57
N SER A 35 -48.69 -5.99 -1.90
CA SER A 35 -49.43 -5.17 -0.95
C SER A 35 -50.39 -4.29 -1.72
N TYR A 36 -51.64 -4.74 -1.83
CA TYR A 36 -52.72 -3.92 -2.35
C TYR A 36 -53.20 -2.98 -1.24
N THR A 37 -52.67 -1.76 -1.23
CA THR A 37 -53.23 -0.69 -0.40
C THR A 37 -54.48 -0.14 -1.12
N GLN A 38 -55.66 -0.64 -0.75
CA GLN A 38 -56.92 -0.02 -1.14
C GLN A 38 -57.23 1.15 -0.20
N SER A 39 -57.16 2.38 -0.71
CA SER A 39 -57.64 3.57 -0.02
C SER A 39 -59.13 3.78 -0.31
N TYR A 40 -59.94 3.77 0.74
CA TYR A 40 -61.36 4.08 0.67
C TYR A 40 -61.57 5.57 0.98
N ILE A 41 -62.14 6.33 0.03
CA ILE A 41 -62.59 7.70 0.30
C ILE A 41 -63.97 7.58 0.94
N ILE A 42 -64.02 7.74 2.26
CA ILE A 42 -65.29 7.75 3.01
C ILE A 42 -65.87 9.16 2.88
N ASP A 43 -66.78 9.35 1.93
CA ASP A 43 -67.54 10.58 1.83
C ASP A 43 -68.55 10.65 3.00
N GLY A 44 -68.36 11.64 3.87
CA GLY A 44 -69.44 12.32 4.58
C GLY A 44 -70.27 11.56 5.62
N ASN A 45 -69.68 11.01 6.68
CA ASN A 45 -70.36 10.95 7.99
C ASN A 45 -69.36 10.96 9.16
N LYS A 46 -69.35 12.04 9.95
CA LYS A 46 -68.38 12.28 11.04
C LYS A 46 -68.45 11.26 12.20
N ASN A 47 -69.43 10.35 12.21
CA ASN A 47 -69.64 9.38 13.30
C ASN A 47 -69.73 7.90 12.83
N ALA A 48 -69.30 7.57 11.60
CA ALA A 48 -69.30 6.18 11.15
C ALA A 48 -68.02 5.45 11.61
N SER A 49 -68.06 4.82 12.78
CA SER A 49 -67.04 3.84 13.20
C SER A 49 -67.22 2.56 12.38
N GLN A 50 -66.55 2.47 11.22
CA GLN A 50 -66.51 1.22 10.44
C GLN A 50 -65.56 0.23 11.10
N GLN A 51 -66.07 -0.93 11.49
CA GLN A 51 -65.26 -2.03 12.02
C GLN A 51 -64.59 -2.77 10.85
N LEU A 52 -63.30 -2.54 10.69
CA LEU A 52 -62.46 -3.28 9.74
C LEU A 52 -61.99 -4.57 10.41
N TYR A 53 -62.39 -5.71 9.85
CA TYR A 53 -61.87 -7.01 10.24
C TYR A 53 -60.68 -7.35 9.34
N GLY A 54 -59.52 -7.58 9.94
CA GLY A 54 -58.30 -7.95 9.23
C GLY A 54 -57.49 -8.95 10.04
N THR A 55 -56.69 -9.74 9.34
CA THR A 55 -55.74 -10.67 9.96
C THR A 55 -54.38 -10.01 10.02
N VAL A 56 -53.78 -9.94 11.21
CA VAL A 56 -52.39 -9.50 11.36
C VAL A 56 -51.48 -10.63 10.89
N MET A 57 -50.67 -10.35 9.88
CA MET A 57 -49.63 -11.26 9.39
C MET A 57 -48.25 -10.72 9.76
N ILE A 58 -47.29 -11.62 9.92
CA ILE A 58 -45.89 -11.25 10.18
C ILE A 58 -45.31 -10.73 8.86
N GLU A 59 -44.65 -9.57 8.90
CA GLU A 59 -44.08 -8.91 7.71
C GLU A 59 -42.83 -9.64 7.19
N ASP A 60 -41.95 -10.10 8.09
CA ASP A 60 -40.71 -10.82 7.74
C ASP A 60 -40.34 -11.83 8.83
N ILE A 61 -39.81 -12.99 8.41
CA ILE A 61 -39.32 -14.05 9.28
C ILE A 61 -37.88 -14.37 8.87
N GLN A 62 -36.93 -14.11 9.76
CA GLN A 62 -35.52 -14.40 9.53
C GLN A 62 -35.00 -15.50 10.46
N ASN A 63 -34.35 -16.51 9.88
CA ASN A 63 -33.69 -17.58 10.61
C ASN A 63 -32.21 -17.24 10.80
N ILE A 64 -31.78 -17.15 12.06
CA ILE A 64 -30.39 -16.81 12.40
C ILE A 64 -29.59 -18.11 12.51
N MET A 65 -28.59 -18.25 11.66
CA MET A 65 -27.68 -19.39 11.65
C MET A 65 -26.23 -18.93 11.83
N THR A 66 -25.41 -19.82 12.37
CA THR A 66 -23.99 -19.55 12.62
C THR A 66 -23.18 -19.80 11.36
N SER A 67 -22.33 -18.84 10.97
CA SER A 67 -21.44 -19.00 9.80
C SER A 67 -20.26 -19.94 10.05
N ILE A 68 -19.91 -20.18 11.32
CA ILE A 68 -18.81 -21.04 11.73
C ILE A 68 -19.28 -22.06 12.77
N GLY A 69 -18.72 -23.26 12.71
CA GLY A 69 -18.89 -24.28 13.75
C GLY A 69 -18.02 -23.97 14.97
N GLY A 70 -18.55 -24.19 16.17
CA GLY A 70 -17.84 -23.96 17.41
C GLY A 70 -18.71 -24.17 18.64
N THR A 71 -18.20 -23.78 19.80
CA THR A 71 -18.92 -23.86 21.06
C THR A 71 -19.59 -22.54 21.37
N LEU A 72 -20.88 -22.57 21.68
CA LEU A 72 -21.63 -21.40 22.14
C LEU A 72 -21.07 -20.96 23.50
N SER A 73 -20.39 -19.82 23.54
CA SER A 73 -19.80 -19.27 24.76
C SER A 73 -20.73 -18.29 25.47
N PHE A 74 -21.67 -17.69 24.74
CA PHE A 74 -22.62 -16.72 25.28
C PHE A 74 -23.88 -16.68 24.44
N LEU A 75 -25.04 -16.58 25.09
CA LEU A 75 -26.34 -16.37 24.46
C LEU A 75 -27.07 -15.24 25.18
N ASN A 76 -27.41 -14.19 24.45
CA ASN A 76 -28.10 -12.99 24.92
C ASN A 76 -29.35 -12.74 24.09
N CYS A 77 -30.16 -13.76 23.97
CA CYS A 77 -31.51 -13.66 23.46
C CYS A 77 -32.45 -14.38 24.42
N GLN A 78 -33.44 -13.66 24.93
CA GLN A 78 -34.54 -14.21 25.69
C GLN A 78 -35.76 -14.24 24.76
N GLU A 79 -36.54 -15.31 24.85
CA GLU A 79 -37.75 -15.45 24.04
C GLU A 79 -38.70 -14.25 24.26
N GLY A 80 -39.24 -13.73 23.16
CA GLY A 80 -40.16 -12.57 23.19
C GLY A 80 -39.50 -11.21 23.37
N LYS A 81 -38.16 -11.13 23.52
CA LYS A 81 -37.47 -9.85 23.64
C LYS A 81 -37.30 -9.18 22.27
N LYS A 82 -37.61 -7.89 22.18
CA LYS A 82 -37.33 -7.07 21.00
C LYS A 82 -35.82 -6.86 20.86
N VAL A 83 -35.29 -7.15 19.67
CA VAL A 83 -33.88 -6.97 19.31
C VAL A 83 -33.75 -6.04 18.09
N THR A 84 -32.59 -5.40 17.96
CA THR A 84 -32.23 -4.59 16.78
C THR A 84 -31.24 -5.35 15.91
N ALA A 85 -31.01 -4.89 14.68
CA ALA A 85 -30.09 -5.53 13.72
C ALA A 85 -28.67 -5.76 14.28
N ASP A 86 -28.17 -4.84 15.12
CA ASP A 86 -26.82 -4.92 15.69
C ASP A 86 -26.77 -5.58 17.08
N THR A 87 -27.89 -6.15 17.55
CA THR A 87 -27.92 -6.79 18.87
C THR A 87 -27.10 -8.08 18.85
N LEU A 88 -26.10 -8.17 19.73
CA LEU A 88 -25.34 -9.40 19.92
C LEU A 88 -26.24 -10.49 20.54
N ILE A 89 -26.61 -11.46 19.72
CA ILE A 89 -27.48 -12.59 20.10
C ILE A 89 -26.66 -13.73 20.69
N ALA A 90 -25.50 -14.04 20.11
CA ALA A 90 -24.67 -15.16 20.54
C ALA A 90 -23.19 -14.89 20.28
N LYS A 91 -22.32 -15.44 21.15
CA LYS A 91 -20.89 -15.53 20.90
C LYS A 91 -20.52 -16.99 20.72
N ILE A 92 -19.79 -17.27 19.65
CA ILE A 92 -19.31 -18.61 19.32
C ILE A 92 -17.81 -18.58 19.43
N THR A 93 -17.27 -19.47 20.27
CA THR A 93 -15.84 -19.74 20.27
C THR A 93 -15.57 -20.76 19.17
N PRO A 94 -14.79 -20.40 18.15
CA PRO A 94 -14.51 -21.31 17.06
C PRO A 94 -13.77 -22.56 17.56
N ASN A 95 -13.94 -23.69 16.87
CA ASN A 95 -13.10 -24.86 17.15
C ASN A 95 -11.69 -24.62 16.57
N GLU A 96 -10.66 -24.62 17.41
CA GLU A 96 -9.24 -24.49 17.01
C GLU A 96 -8.76 -25.65 16.12
N GLU A 97 -9.45 -26.80 16.12
CA GLU A 97 -9.19 -27.91 15.20
C GLU A 97 -9.77 -27.70 13.80
N ASN A 98 -10.53 -26.62 13.58
CA ASN A 98 -11.06 -26.30 12.26
C ASN A 98 -9.90 -25.94 11.32
N ALA A 99 -9.73 -26.74 10.26
CA ALA A 99 -8.65 -26.57 9.29
C ALA A 99 -8.60 -25.16 8.67
N THR A 100 -9.75 -24.51 8.45
CA THR A 100 -9.80 -23.13 7.94
C THR A 100 -9.18 -22.15 8.93
N ILE A 101 -9.45 -22.33 10.23
CA ILE A 101 -8.94 -21.44 11.28
C ILE A 101 -7.43 -21.63 11.46
N GLN A 102 -6.95 -22.87 11.43
CA GLN A 102 -5.52 -23.15 11.46
C GLN A 102 -4.80 -22.54 10.25
N ASN A 103 -5.37 -22.70 9.05
CA ASN A 103 -4.81 -22.10 7.84
C ASN A 103 -4.76 -20.57 7.92
N LEU A 104 -5.82 -19.93 8.42
CA LEU A 104 -5.84 -18.47 8.61
C LEU A 104 -4.78 -18.02 9.62
N ARG A 105 -4.60 -18.78 10.72
CA ARG A 105 -3.59 -18.49 11.73
C ARG A 105 -2.16 -18.64 11.19
N LEU A 106 -1.89 -19.70 10.42
CA LEU A 106 -0.61 -19.89 9.74
C LEU A 106 -0.33 -18.78 8.73
N GLN A 107 -1.34 -18.34 7.97
CA GLN A 107 -1.21 -17.21 7.05
C GLN A 107 -0.89 -15.92 7.79
N GLN A 108 -1.55 -15.68 8.93
CA GLN A 108 -1.27 -14.52 9.78
C GLN A 108 0.18 -14.55 10.29
N GLU A 109 0.64 -15.66 10.84
CA GLU A 109 2.01 -15.81 11.36
C GLU A 109 3.07 -15.62 10.25
N LEU A 110 2.79 -16.15 9.05
CA LEU A 110 3.64 -15.94 7.88
C LEU A 110 3.71 -14.45 7.50
N LEU A 111 2.56 -13.76 7.45
CA LEU A 111 2.49 -12.33 7.14
C LEU A 111 3.21 -11.48 8.19
N GLU A 112 3.06 -11.79 9.47
CA GLU A 112 3.75 -11.12 10.58
C GLU A 112 5.28 -11.30 10.46
N THR A 113 5.72 -12.51 10.14
CA THR A 113 7.15 -12.80 9.91
C THR A 113 7.69 -12.04 8.70
N GLN A 114 6.94 -12.01 7.60
CA GLN A 114 7.33 -11.24 6.41
C GLN A 114 7.44 -9.74 6.71
N LEU A 115 6.49 -9.19 7.48
CA LEU A 115 6.51 -7.79 7.88
C LEU A 115 7.73 -7.47 8.75
N LYS A 116 8.06 -8.37 9.69
CA LYS A 116 9.25 -8.23 10.53
C LYS A 116 10.55 -8.23 9.70
N ASN A 117 10.71 -9.21 8.80
CA ASN A 117 11.89 -9.31 7.94
C ASN A 117 12.03 -8.08 7.02
N LEU A 118 10.91 -7.56 6.50
CA LEU A 118 10.91 -6.36 5.69
C LEU A 118 11.38 -5.14 6.48
N LYS A 119 10.91 -4.99 7.73
CA LYS A 119 11.33 -3.91 8.63
C LYS A 119 12.82 -3.99 8.97
N GLU A 120 13.33 -5.18 9.26
CA GLU A 120 14.76 -5.39 9.52
C GLU A 120 15.60 -5.05 8.28
N THR A 121 15.18 -5.51 7.10
CA THR A 121 15.84 -5.19 5.82
C THR A 121 15.86 -3.70 5.54
N TYR A 122 14.74 -3.01 5.80
CA TYR A 122 14.64 -1.56 5.66
C TYR A 122 15.66 -0.86 6.57
N ASN A 123 15.69 -1.20 7.86
CA ASN A 123 16.61 -0.59 8.83
C ASN A 123 18.08 -0.82 8.44
N MET A 124 18.45 -2.04 8.06
CA MET A 124 19.80 -2.35 7.59
C MET A 124 20.16 -1.57 6.32
N THR A 125 19.20 -1.36 5.43
CA THR A 125 19.41 -0.60 4.20
C THR A 125 19.63 0.89 4.51
N GLU A 126 18.83 1.46 5.41
CA GLU A 126 18.99 2.85 5.87
C GLU A 126 20.36 3.06 6.54
N GLU A 127 20.76 2.18 7.44
CA GLU A 127 22.08 2.24 8.09
C GLU A 127 23.23 2.15 7.07
N ASN A 128 23.14 1.22 6.11
CA ASN A 128 24.13 1.09 5.04
C ASN A 128 24.23 2.37 4.18
N PHE A 129 23.11 3.02 3.89
CA PHE A 129 23.11 4.29 3.15
C PHE A 129 23.81 5.40 3.93
N GLU A 130 23.56 5.53 5.24
CA GLU A 130 24.23 6.54 6.05
C GLU A 130 25.74 6.27 6.18
N ILE A 131 26.15 5.00 6.33
CA ILE A 131 27.58 4.63 6.31
C ILE A 131 28.24 4.98 4.98
N GLN A 132 27.60 4.67 3.85
CA GLN A 132 28.14 4.99 2.52
C GLN A 132 28.28 6.49 2.29
N LYS A 133 27.28 7.26 2.73
CA LYS A 133 27.29 8.73 2.67
C LYS A 133 28.43 9.33 3.49
N GLU A 134 28.64 8.84 4.70
CA GLU A 134 29.75 9.31 5.54
C GLU A 134 31.11 8.92 4.95
N SER A 135 31.24 7.71 4.41
CA SER A 135 32.45 7.28 3.71
C SER A 135 32.76 8.16 2.48
N LEU A 136 31.73 8.51 1.71
CA LEU A 136 31.88 9.39 0.55
C LEU A 136 32.30 10.81 0.95
N ARG A 137 31.73 11.32 2.06
CA ARG A 137 32.12 12.61 2.61
C ARG A 137 33.58 12.62 3.03
N ALA A 138 34.01 11.61 3.79
CA ALA A 138 35.41 11.48 4.22
C ALA A 138 36.37 11.35 3.03
N GLN A 139 36.00 10.61 1.97
CA GLN A 139 36.79 10.54 0.73
C GLN A 139 36.89 11.89 0.02
N THR A 140 35.80 12.66 0.02
CA THR A 140 35.76 13.99 -0.61
C THR A 140 36.65 14.97 0.15
N GLU A 141 36.53 15.00 1.48
CA GLU A 141 37.39 15.81 2.36
C GLU A 141 38.86 15.43 2.19
N HIS A 142 39.21 14.15 2.21
CA HIS A 142 40.58 13.69 1.95
C HIS A 142 41.10 14.11 0.55
N THR A 143 40.25 14.04 -0.48
CA THR A 143 40.64 14.45 -1.84
C THR A 143 40.88 15.96 -1.90
N GLN A 144 40.06 16.75 -1.20
CA GLN A 144 40.24 18.18 -1.07
C GLN A 144 41.54 18.51 -0.33
N ASP A 145 41.84 17.82 0.77
CA ASP A 145 43.09 18.01 1.52
C ASP A 145 44.32 17.71 0.66
N ILE A 146 44.29 16.63 -0.14
CA ILE A 146 45.35 16.35 -1.12
C ILE A 146 45.48 17.52 -2.12
N TYR A 147 44.37 18.02 -2.65
CA TYR A 147 44.40 19.11 -3.61
C TYR A 147 45.01 20.38 -3.00
N ASP A 148 44.60 20.74 -1.79
CA ASP A 148 45.06 21.91 -1.06
C ASP A 148 46.55 21.80 -0.68
N GLN A 149 47.03 20.59 -0.36
CA GLN A 149 48.46 20.33 -0.12
C GLN A 149 49.32 20.46 -1.38
N ASN A 150 48.82 20.02 -2.54
CA ASN A 150 49.60 20.02 -3.79
C ASN A 150 49.51 21.35 -4.55
N SER A 151 48.51 22.19 -4.27
CA SER A 151 48.33 23.49 -4.91
C SER A 151 49.54 24.45 -4.73
N PRO A 152 50.11 24.62 -3.52
CA PRO A 152 51.34 25.40 -3.31
C PRO A 152 52.54 24.85 -4.07
N ASP A 153 52.70 23.54 -4.14
CA ASP A 153 53.81 22.90 -4.85
C ASP A 153 53.74 23.17 -6.36
N LEU A 154 52.53 23.16 -6.92
CA LEU A 154 52.30 23.51 -8.32
C LEU A 154 52.67 24.98 -8.60
N GLU A 155 52.30 25.89 -7.72
CA GLU A 155 52.60 27.32 -7.85
C GLU A 155 54.10 27.60 -7.66
N ASN A 156 54.74 26.94 -6.70
CA ASN A 156 56.18 27.00 -6.46
C ASN A 156 56.98 26.48 -7.67
N LEU A 157 56.53 25.38 -8.28
CA LEU A 157 57.14 24.83 -9.49
C LEU A 157 57.02 25.82 -10.66
N LYS A 158 55.84 26.41 -10.85
CA LYS A 158 55.59 27.41 -11.89
C LYS A 158 56.47 28.65 -11.74
N ASN A 159 56.62 29.14 -10.51
CA ASN A 159 57.51 30.26 -10.19
C ASN A 159 58.99 29.90 -10.44
N SER A 160 59.41 28.69 -10.08
CA SER A 160 60.77 28.21 -10.34
C SER A 160 61.07 28.13 -11.85
N ILE A 161 60.14 27.63 -12.65
CA ILE A 161 60.26 27.60 -14.12
C ILE A 161 60.37 29.01 -14.69
N LYS A 162 59.56 29.96 -14.20
CA LYS A 162 59.61 31.36 -14.63
C LYS A 162 60.98 32.00 -14.34
N ASN A 163 61.51 31.76 -13.15
CA ASN A 163 62.83 32.26 -12.74
C ASN A 163 63.96 31.65 -13.59
N PHE A 164 63.89 30.33 -13.87
CA PHE A 164 64.88 29.66 -14.71
C PHE A 164 64.89 30.21 -16.15
N LYS A 165 63.71 30.47 -16.73
CA LYS A 165 63.59 31.09 -18.06
C LYS A 165 64.21 32.49 -18.08
N ALA A 166 63.88 33.32 -17.08
CA ALA A 166 64.44 34.66 -16.98
C ALA A 166 65.98 34.62 -16.88
N GLN A 167 66.53 33.72 -16.07
CA GLN A 167 67.99 33.56 -15.94
C GLN A 167 68.66 33.12 -17.25
N GLN A 168 68.01 32.24 -18.02
CA GLN A 168 68.52 31.81 -19.32
C GLN A 168 68.54 32.96 -20.33
N GLU A 169 67.50 33.80 -20.36
CA GLU A 169 67.45 35.00 -21.21
C GLU A 169 68.55 36.00 -20.85
N THR A 170 68.79 36.24 -19.56
CA THR A 170 69.89 37.13 -19.12
C THR A 170 71.25 36.58 -19.56
N ASN A 171 71.50 35.28 -19.37
CA ASN A 171 72.75 34.64 -19.75
C ASN A 171 72.99 34.71 -21.27
N ILE A 172 71.94 34.52 -22.08
CA ILE A 172 72.03 34.66 -23.54
C ILE A 172 72.34 36.10 -23.93
N ASN A 173 71.66 37.08 -23.32
CA ASN A 173 71.88 38.49 -23.60
C ASN A 173 73.31 38.94 -23.22
N ASP A 174 73.82 38.49 -22.07
CA ASP A 174 75.18 38.76 -21.63
C ASP A 174 76.23 38.12 -22.55
N ALA A 175 75.98 36.88 -23.01
CA ALA A 175 76.84 36.20 -23.97
C ALA A 175 76.87 36.94 -25.32
N LEU A 176 75.69 37.36 -25.84
CA LEU A 176 75.59 38.14 -27.07
C LEU A 176 76.28 39.51 -26.97
N LYS A 177 76.19 40.16 -25.81
CA LYS A 177 76.89 41.42 -25.55
C LYS A 177 78.41 41.25 -25.60
N LYS A 178 78.94 40.22 -24.94
CA LYS A 178 80.38 39.88 -24.98
C LYS A 178 80.90 39.55 -26.39
N VAL A 179 80.05 39.00 -27.26
CA VAL A 179 80.41 38.75 -28.67
C VAL A 179 80.42 40.03 -29.49
N ARG A 180 79.60 41.04 -29.17
CA ARG A 180 79.60 42.35 -29.84
C ARG A 180 80.75 43.27 -29.44
N GLU A 181 81.32 43.06 -28.26
CA GLU A 181 82.39 43.89 -27.69
C GLU A 181 83.81 43.37 -28.02
N ASN A 182 83.91 42.23 -28.71
CA ASN A 182 85.15 41.71 -29.33
C ASN A 182 85.10 41.87 -30.85
#